data_AF-A0A496PNN2-F1
#
_entry.id   AF-A0A496PNN2-F1
#
_cell.length_a   1.000
_cell.length_b   1.000
_cell.length_c   1.000
_cell.angle_alpha   90.00
_cell.angle_beta   90.00
_cell.angle_gamma   90.00
#
_symmetry.space_group_name_H-M   'P 1'
#
loop_
_entity.id
_entity.type
_entity.pdbx_description
1 polymer ?
#
loop_
_entity_poly.entity_id
_entity_poly.type
_entity_poly.pdbx_seq_one_letter_code
_entity_poly.pdbx_strand_id
1 'polypeptide(L)'
;MFIFIGALVVFGSVLGGFVLEGGHILALNQPLEALIIGGAALGALFISTPFQVVKAIISQLIGCMGGGLGKKDYLELLVMMFEIFNIARKD
;
A
#
# COMPACT_ATOMS: atom_id res chain seq x y z
N MET A 1 5.56 2.67 -9.02
CA MET A 1 4.87 2.94 -7.74
C MET A 1 5.83 3.68 -6.83
N PHE A 2 5.44 4.83 -6.28
CA PHE A 2 6.32 5.67 -5.44
C PHE A 2 6.28 5.29 -3.95
N ILE A 3 5.92 4.05 -3.60
CA ILE A 3 5.69 3.62 -2.21
C ILE A 3 6.90 3.90 -1.32
N PHE A 4 8.12 3.57 -1.78
CA PHE A 4 9.35 3.81 -1.02
C PHE A 4 9.63 5.30 -0.84
N ILE A 5 9.37 6.12 -1.86
CA ILE A 5 9.55 7.58 -1.76
C ILE A 5 8.51 8.18 -0.80
N GLY A 6 7.25 7.77 -0.90
CA GLY A 6 6.19 8.19 0.01
C GLY A 6 6.48 7.79 1.46
N ALA A 7 6.93 6.55 1.69
CA ALA A 7 7.34 6.08 3.00
C ALA A 7 8.47 6.95 3.58
N LEU A 8 9.51 7.24 2.79
CA LEU A 8 10.60 8.13 3.21
C LEU A 8 10.12 9.53 3.58
N VAL A 9 9.21 10.10 2.78
CA VAL A 9 8.64 11.43 3.07
C VAL A 9 7.85 11.42 4.39
N VAL A 10 7.04 10.40 4.63
CA VAL A 10 6.28 10.25 5.89
C VAL A 10 7.22 10.12 7.08
N PHE A 11 8.14 9.17 7.06
CA PHE A 11 9.09 8.98 8.15
C PHE A 11 9.97 10.22 8.38
N GLY A 12 10.45 10.85 7.31
CA GLY A 12 11.25 12.06 7.39
C GLY A 12 10.48 13.24 7.97
N SER A 13 9.20 13.40 7.62
CA SER A 13 8.34 14.48 8.13
C SER A 13 8.03 14.28 9.62
N VAL A 14 7.69 13.06 10.03
CA VAL A 14 7.35 12.74 11.43
C VAL A 14 8.58 12.85 12.34
N LEU A 15 9.69 12.19 11.97
CA LEU A 15 10.91 12.22 12.77
C LEU A 15 11.58 13.60 12.72
N GLY A 16 11.63 14.22 11.55
CA GLY A 16 12.20 15.55 11.37
C GLY A 16 11.44 16.62 12.15
N GLY A 17 10.10 16.63 12.07
CA GLY A 17 9.27 17.54 12.84
C GLY A 17 9.49 17.38 14.35
N PHE A 18 9.51 16.14 14.85
CA PHE A 18 9.69 15.86 16.27
C PHE A 18 11.07 16.26 16.81
N VAL A 19 12.13 16.05 16.03
CA VAL A 19 13.49 16.47 16.40
C VAL A 19 13.63 18.00 16.36
N LEU A 20 13.02 18.67 15.38
CA LEU A 20 13.03 20.14 15.28
C LEU A 20 12.30 20.79 16.47
N GLU A 21 11.30 20.13 17.04
CA GLU A 21 10.60 20.56 18.26
C GLU A 21 11.41 20.31 19.55
N GLY A 22 12.62 19.71 19.45
CA GLY A 22 13.49 19.39 20.59
C GLY A 22 13.14 18.08 21.30
N GLY A 23 12.28 17.25 20.71
CA GLY A 23 11.85 15.98 21.28
C GLY A 23 12.94 14.90 21.28
N HIS A 24 13.02 14.13 22.37
CA HIS A 24 13.88 12.94 22.44
C HIS A 24 13.27 11.79 21.65
N ILE A 25 13.93 11.33 20.58
CA ILE A 25 13.41 10.27 19.68
C ILE A 25 13.02 9.00 20.45
N LEU A 26 13.71 8.67 21.54
CA LEU A 26 13.39 7.52 22.38
C LEU A 26 12.02 7.61 23.07
N ALA A 27 11.48 8.83 23.23
CA ALA A 27 10.14 9.05 23.77
C ALA A 27 9.02 8.69 22.78
N LEU A 28 9.31 8.53 21.48
CA LEU A 28 8.35 8.00 20.49
C LEU A 28 8.08 6.51 20.69
N ASN A 29 9.03 5.78 21.28
CA ASN A 29 8.89 4.34 21.45
C ASN A 29 8.06 4.03 22.71
N GLN A 30 6.77 4.36 22.66
CA GLN A 30 5.79 4.04 23.70
C GLN A 30 4.96 2.83 23.29
N PRO A 31 5.24 1.62 23.85
CA PRO A 31 4.54 0.41 23.46
C PRO A 31 3.04 0.46 23.75
N LEU A 32 2.65 1.15 24.82
CA LEU A 32 1.24 1.31 25.20
C LEU A 32 0.48 2.19 24.19
N GLU A 33 1.04 3.32 23.75
CA GLU A 33 0.39 4.15 22.73
C GLU A 33 0.28 3.41 21.40
N ALA A 34 1.31 2.65 21.01
CA ALA A 34 1.25 1.81 19.81
C ALA A 34 0.12 0.78 19.88
N LEU A 35 -0.11 0.17 21.06
CA LEU A 35 -1.21 -0.76 21.28
C LEU A 35 -2.58 -0.06 21.24
N ILE A 36 -2.71 1.11 21.88
CA ILE A 36 -3.97 1.86 21.93
C ILE A 36 -4.34 2.36 20.53
N ILE A 37 -3.44 3.06 19.86
CA ILE A 37 -3.67 3.66 18.53
C ILE A 37 -3.81 2.55 17.48
N GLY A 38 -2.89 1.58 17.47
CA GLY A 38 -2.91 0.46 16.53
C GLY A 38 -4.13 -0.44 16.73
N GLY A 39 -4.46 -0.77 17.99
CA GLY A 39 -5.64 -1.55 18.34
C GLY A 39 -6.94 -0.85 17.98
N ALA A 40 -7.05 0.47 18.23
CA ALA A 40 -8.21 1.26 17.83
C ALA A 40 -8.37 1.33 16.31
N ALA A 41 -7.28 1.56 15.57
CA ALA A 41 -7.30 1.60 14.12
C ALA A 41 -7.70 0.25 13.50
N LEU A 42 -7.14 -0.85 13.98
CA LEU A 42 -7.50 -2.20 13.53
C LEU A 42 -8.95 -2.55 13.91
N GLY A 43 -9.37 -2.22 15.12
CA GLY A 43 -10.76 -2.42 15.56
C GLY A 43 -11.75 -1.64 14.70
N ALA A 44 -11.45 -0.36 14.41
CA ALA A 44 -12.26 0.47 13.52
C ALA A 44 -12.32 -0.09 12.09
N LEU A 45 -11.21 -0.65 11.57
CA LEU A 45 -11.19 -1.32 10.26
C LEU A 45 -12.16 -2.52 10.24
N PHE A 46 -12.15 -3.37 11.27
CA PHE A 46 -13.05 -4.52 11.35
C PHE A 46 -14.52 -4.14 11.54
N ILE A 47 -14.80 -3.06 12.27
CA ILE A 47 -16.17 -2.58 12.51
C ILE A 47 -16.75 -1.94 11.23
N SER A 48 -15.95 -1.15 10.52
CA SER A 48 -16.40 -0.36 9.36
C SER A 48 -16.46 -1.14 8.06
N THR A 49 -15.79 -2.29 7.96
CA THR A 49 -15.53 -2.97 6.70
C THR A 49 -15.97 -4.43 6.71
N PRO A 50 -16.72 -4.91 5.69
CA PRO A 50 -17.06 -6.33 5.57
C PRO A 50 -15.83 -7.23 5.50
N PHE A 51 -15.91 -8.43 6.08
CA PHE A 51 -14.76 -9.34 6.21
C PHE A 51 -14.09 -9.72 4.87
N GLN A 52 -14.87 -9.80 3.79
CA GLN A 52 -14.35 -10.07 2.45
C GLN A 52 -13.40 -8.96 1.96
N VAL A 53 -13.73 -7.70 2.26
CA VAL A 53 -12.93 -6.54 1.88
C VAL A 53 -11.68 -6.47 2.75
N VAL A 54 -11.78 -6.80 4.05
CA VAL A 54 -10.59 -6.86 4.92
C VAL A 54 -9.56 -7.87 4.41
N LYS A 55 -10.00 -9.06 3.98
CA LYS A 55 -9.11 -10.05 3.33
C LYS A 55 -8.48 -9.52 2.05
N ALA A 56 -9.26 -8.84 1.20
CA ALA A 56 -8.75 -8.24 -0.02
C ALA A 56 -7.70 -7.16 0.26
N ILE A 57 -7.93 -6.31 1.28
CA ILE A 57 -6.97 -5.29 1.73
C ILE A 57 -5.64 -5.95 2.10
N ILE A 58 -5.63 -6.99 2.94
CA ILE A 58 -4.39 -7.67 3.35
C ILE A 58 -3.64 -8.25 2.15
N SER A 59 -4.35 -8.91 1.23
CA SER A 59 -3.76 -9.47 0.00
C SER A 59 -3.14 -8.37 -0.87
N GLN A 60 -3.85 -7.26 -1.07
CA GLN A 60 -3.37 -6.13 -1.85
C GLN A 60 -2.20 -5.42 -1.17
N LEU A 61 -2.17 -5.33 0.16
CA LEU A 61 -1.08 -4.71 0.92
C LEU A 61 0.24 -5.44 0.68
N ILE A 62 0.20 -6.78 0.61
CA ILE A 62 1.34 -7.61 0.21
C ILE A 62 1.68 -7.40 -1.28
N GLY A 63 0.66 -7.36 -2.14
CA GLY A 63 0.83 -7.11 -3.59
C GLY A 63 1.44 -5.75 -3.91
N CYS A 64 1.19 -4.73 -3.09
CA CYS A 64 1.75 -3.38 -3.26
C CYS A 64 3.27 -3.33 -3.05
N MET A 65 3.87 -4.29 -2.34
CA MET A 65 5.32 -4.41 -2.22
C MET A 65 5.97 -5.04 -3.46
N GLY A 66 5.18 -5.61 -4.37
CA GLY A 66 5.63 -6.17 -5.65
C GLY A 66 5.98 -5.09 -6.69
N GLY A 67 6.68 -5.52 -7.74
CA GLY A 67 6.90 -4.68 -8.92
C GLY A 67 5.57 -4.39 -9.60
N GLY A 68 5.24 -3.11 -9.79
CA GLY A 68 4.06 -2.71 -10.55
C GLY A 68 4.17 -3.10 -12.03
N LEU A 69 3.05 -3.01 -12.74
CA LEU A 69 2.98 -3.29 -14.18
C LEU A 69 4.00 -2.45 -14.96
N GLY A 70 4.86 -3.14 -15.71
CA GLY A 70 5.87 -2.55 -16.56
C GLY A 70 5.37 -2.35 -17.99
N LYS A 71 6.13 -1.58 -18.78
CA LYS A 71 5.84 -1.38 -20.21
C LYS A 71 5.67 -2.70 -20.96
N LYS A 72 6.43 -3.73 -20.59
CA LYS A 72 6.35 -5.06 -21.19
C LYS A 72 4.98 -5.70 -20.98
N ASP A 73 4.44 -5.64 -19.77
CA ASP A 73 3.12 -6.21 -19.44
C ASP A 73 2.01 -5.55 -20.26
N TYR A 74 2.09 -4.23 -20.47
CA TYR A 74 1.15 -3.49 -21.32
C TYR A 74 1.28 -3.87 -22.81
N LEU A 75 2.51 -4.09 -23.29
CA LEU A 75 2.74 -4.51 -24.68
C LEU A 75 2.23 -5.93 -24.92
N GLU A 76 2.49 -6.85 -23.99
CA GLU A 76 1.96 -8.22 -24.06
C GLU A 76 0.42 -8.23 -24.03
N LEU A 77 -0.20 -7.38 -23.20
CA LEU A 77 -1.65 -7.21 -23.18
C LEU A 77 -2.19 -6.74 -24.54
N LEU A 78 -1.56 -5.73 -25.15
CA LEU A 78 -1.95 -5.21 -26.46
C LEU A 78 -1.84 -6.26 -27.57
N VAL A 79 -0.76 -7.06 -27.56
CA VAL A 79 -0.57 -8.16 -28.53
C VAL A 79 -1.65 -9.22 -28.35
N MET A 80 -1.93 -9.63 -27.11
CA MET A 80 -2.98 -10.61 -26.82
C MET A 80 -4.36 -10.12 -27.28
N MET A 81 -4.68 -8.84 -27.05
CA MET A 81 -5.94 -8.25 -27.55
C MET A 81 -6.02 -8.27 -29.09
N PHE A 82 -4.92 -7.97 -29.78
CA PHE A 82 -4.87 -8.02 -31.25
C PHE A 82 -5.08 -9.44 -31.80
N GLU A 83 -4.49 -10.46 -31.16
CA GLU A 83 -4.68 -11.86 -31.54
C GLU A 83 -6.15 -12.29 -31.39
N ILE A 84 -6.78 -11.95 -30.26
CA ILE A 84 -8.21 -12.24 -30.02
C ILE A 84 -9.08 -11.58 -31.09
N PHE A 85 -8.84 -10.31 -31.41
CA PHE A 85 -9.63 -9.60 -32.43
C PHE A 85 -9.42 -10.15 -33.84
N ASN A 86 -8.23 -10.64 -34.16
CA ASN A 86 -7.99 -11.27 -35.46
C ASN A 86 -8.68 -12.62 -35.61
N ILE A 87 -8.75 -13.42 -34.53
CA ILE A 87 -9.50 -14.68 -34.53
C ILE A 87 -10.99 -14.37 -34.73
N ALA A 88 -11.55 -13.47 -33.92
CA ALA A 88 -12.96 -13.07 -34.00
C ALA A 88 -13.37 -12.40 -35.33
N ARG A 89 -12.41 -11.95 -36.13
CA ARG A 89 -12.64 -11.38 -37.46
C ARG A 89 -12.50 -12.41 -38.60
N LYS A 90 -11.74 -13.49 -38.36
CA LYS A 90 -11.52 -14.57 -39.34
C LYS A 90 -12.61 -15.62 -39.30
N ASP A 91 -13.24 -15.82 -38.14
CA ASP A 91 -14.50 -16.52 -37.98
C ASP A 91 -15.70 -15.60 -38.29
#